data_AF-A0A8T2I8W7-F1
#
_entry.id   AF-A0A8T2I8W7-F1
#
_cell.length_a   1.000
_cell.length_b   1.000
_cell.length_c   1.000
_cell.angle_alpha   90.00
_cell.angle_beta   90.00
_cell.angle_gamma   90.00
#
_symmetry.space_group_name_H-M   'P 1'
#
loop_
_entity.id
_entity.type
_entity.pdbx_description
1 polymer ?
#
loop_
_entity_poly.entity_id
_entity_poly.type
_entity_poly.pdbx_seq_one_letter_code
_entity_poly.pdbx_strand_id
1 'polypeptide(L)'
;MNCIKISIDPDSNIISIWNNGKGIPVVEHKVEKMYVPALIFGQLLTSSNYDDEEKKVTGGRNGYGAKLCNIFSTKFTVETACKEYKHSFKQTWTNNMLKTTDPKIKFFDGDDYTCITFQPDLAKFTMEKLDKDIVALLTRRAYDVAGSCKGVKVLFNGKKLPVNGFRSYVDLYVKDKLDETGVALKVIHEVAIF
;
A
#
# COMPACT_ATOMS: atom_id res chain seq x y z
N MET A 1 12.80 2.81 1.93
CA MET A 1 11.57 3.52 1.49
C MET A 1 11.39 4.75 2.36
N ASN A 2 11.07 5.91 1.79
CA ASN A 2 10.85 7.15 2.56
C ASN A 2 9.63 7.96 2.11
N CYS A 3 8.90 7.52 1.07
CA CYS A 3 7.73 8.21 0.55
C CYS A 3 6.65 7.21 0.13
N ILE A 4 5.41 7.50 0.50
CA ILE A 4 4.20 6.83 0.03
C ILE A 4 3.25 7.89 -0.55
N LYS A 5 2.66 7.61 -1.71
CA LYS A 5 1.63 8.45 -2.32
C LYS A 5 0.36 7.62 -2.46
N ILE A 6 -0.74 8.15 -1.96
CA ILE A 6 -2.06 7.54 -1.99
C ILE A 6 -2.94 8.46 -2.84
N SER A 7 -3.60 7.91 -3.84
CA SER A 7 -4.58 8.60 -4.67
C SER A 7 -5.90 7.84 -4.61
N ILE A 8 -6.98 8.56 -4.35
CA ILE A 8 -8.35 8.04 -4.40
C ILE A 8 -9.15 9.00 -5.26
N ASP A 9 -9.68 8.47 -6.36
CA ASP A 9 -10.59 9.14 -7.27
C ASP A 9 -11.96 8.44 -7.23
N PRO A 10 -12.92 8.99 -6.47
CA PRO A 10 -14.26 8.44 -6.36
C PRO A 10 -15.04 8.39 -7.67
N ASP A 11 -14.80 9.35 -8.58
CA ASP A 11 -15.58 9.50 -9.80
C ASP A 11 -15.23 8.39 -10.81
N SER A 12 -13.95 8.02 -10.88
CA SER A 12 -13.47 6.91 -11.72
C SER A 12 -13.37 5.57 -10.99
N ASN A 13 -13.70 5.53 -9.68
CA ASN A 13 -13.52 4.38 -8.80
C ASN A 13 -12.08 3.83 -8.84
N ILE A 14 -11.07 4.72 -8.87
CA ILE A 14 -9.66 4.34 -8.93
C ILE A 14 -8.96 4.66 -7.60
N ILE A 15 -8.27 3.66 -7.05
CA ILE A 15 -7.35 3.83 -5.94
C ILE A 15 -5.95 3.46 -6.41
N SER A 16 -4.96 4.30 -6.10
CA SER A 16 -3.55 4.06 -6.41
C SER A 16 -2.67 4.27 -5.19
N ILE A 17 -1.80 3.31 -4.92
CA ILE A 17 -0.83 3.33 -3.83
C ILE A 17 0.56 3.17 -4.44
N TRP A 18 1.37 4.21 -4.31
CA TRP A 18 2.74 4.24 -4.79
C TRP A 18 3.71 4.35 -3.62
N ASN A 19 4.83 3.64 -3.69
CA ASN A 19 5.94 3.83 -2.77
C ASN A 19 7.28 3.80 -3.52
N ASN A 20 8.27 4.52 -2.97
CA ASN A 20 9.66 4.39 -3.41
C ASN A 20 10.44 3.38 -2.56
N GLY A 21 11.75 3.34 -2.77
CA GLY A 21 12.62 2.33 -2.19
C GLY A 21 12.64 1.08 -3.06
N LYS A 22 13.33 0.04 -2.59
CA LYS A 22 13.60 -1.16 -3.39
C LYS A 22 12.33 -1.68 -4.07
N GLY A 23 12.39 -1.75 -5.40
CA GLY A 23 11.34 -2.30 -6.24
C GLY A 23 11.29 -3.81 -6.14
N ILE A 24 10.33 -4.43 -6.82
CA ILE A 24 10.23 -5.89 -6.86
C ILE A 24 11.16 -6.41 -7.94
N PRO A 25 11.96 -7.46 -7.69
CA PRO A 25 12.81 -8.09 -8.70
C PRO A 25 12.06 -8.37 -10.00
N VAL A 26 12.46 -7.74 -11.10
CA VAL A 26 11.86 -7.98 -12.42
C VAL A 26 12.66 -9.07 -13.14
N VAL A 27 12.44 -10.30 -12.70
CA VAL A 27 13.10 -11.51 -13.19
C VAL A 27 12.14 -12.69 -13.14
N GLU A 28 12.35 -13.70 -13.98
CA GLU A 28 11.60 -14.96 -13.90
C GLU A 28 11.98 -15.76 -12.66
N HIS A 29 10.98 -16.25 -11.94
CA HIS A 29 11.15 -17.15 -10.82
C HIS A 29 11.58 -18.53 -11.31
N LYS A 30 12.68 -19.05 -10.76
CA LYS A 30 13.35 -20.26 -11.27
C LYS A 30 12.45 -21.50 -11.28
N VAL A 31 11.55 -21.62 -10.30
CA VAL A 31 10.65 -22.77 -10.12
C VAL A 31 9.32 -22.56 -10.85
N GLU A 32 8.65 -21.45 -10.58
CA GLU A 32 7.29 -21.15 -11.07
C GLU A 32 7.25 -20.69 -12.54
N LYS A 33 8.41 -20.46 -13.17
CA LYS A 33 8.56 -20.10 -14.60
C LYS A 33 7.70 -18.89 -15.02
N MET A 34 7.57 -17.92 -14.13
CA MET A 34 6.90 -16.64 -14.37
C MET A 34 7.60 -15.52 -13.64
N TYR A 35 7.39 -14.27 -14.08
CA TYR A 35 7.98 -13.10 -13.43
C TYR A 35 7.57 -12.99 -11.95
N VAL A 36 8.53 -12.65 -11.07
CA VAL A 36 8.29 -12.52 -9.62
C VAL A 36 7.10 -11.57 -9.30
N PRO A 37 6.95 -10.38 -9.92
CA PRO A 37 5.79 -9.53 -9.68
C PRO A 37 4.47 -10.21 -10.10
N ALA A 38 4.47 -10.95 -11.21
CA ALA A 38 3.29 -11.69 -11.66
C ALA A 38 2.90 -12.80 -10.66
N LEU A 39 3.90 -13.51 -10.12
CA LEU A 39 3.72 -14.55 -9.12
C LEU A 39 3.09 -13.99 -7.83
N ILE A 40 3.70 -12.99 -7.22
CA ILE A 40 3.31 -12.52 -5.88
C ILE A 40 2.00 -11.73 -5.84
N PHE A 41 1.53 -11.23 -6.99
CA PHE A 41 0.25 -10.51 -7.13
C PHE A 41 -0.85 -11.30 -7.84
N GLY A 42 -0.51 -12.37 -8.57
CA GLY A 42 -1.45 -13.17 -9.35
C GLY A 42 -1.71 -14.56 -8.80
N GLN A 43 -0.88 -15.08 -7.89
CA GLN A 43 -1.08 -16.41 -7.29
C GLN A 43 -1.27 -16.32 -5.77
N LEU A 44 -2.27 -17.03 -5.25
CA LEU A 44 -2.50 -17.16 -3.81
C LEU A 44 -1.32 -17.86 -3.12
N LEU A 45 -1.21 -17.70 -1.80
CA LEU A 45 -0.17 -18.37 -0.99
C LEU A 45 1.27 -18.06 -1.43
N THR A 46 1.51 -16.84 -1.90
CA THR A 46 2.84 -16.35 -2.27
C THR A 46 3.27 -15.21 -1.33
N SER A 47 4.44 -15.36 -0.70
CA SER A 47 5.00 -14.44 0.30
C SER A 47 6.51 -14.61 0.41
N SER A 48 7.22 -13.54 0.79
CA SER A 48 8.64 -13.59 1.23
C SER A 48 8.78 -13.83 2.73
N ASN A 49 7.66 -13.96 3.45
CA ASN A 49 7.60 -13.98 4.91
C ASN A 49 7.09 -15.32 5.47
N TYR A 50 7.38 -16.43 4.79
CA TYR A 50 7.02 -17.78 5.29
C TYR A 50 8.09 -18.41 6.16
N ASP A 51 9.33 -17.91 6.11
CA ASP A 51 10.37 -18.31 7.03
C ASP A 51 10.24 -17.52 8.34
N ASP A 52 9.74 -18.20 9.38
CA ASP A 52 9.55 -17.67 10.73
C ASP A 52 10.85 -17.73 11.56
N GLU A 53 11.93 -18.35 11.06
CA GLU A 53 13.26 -18.28 11.70
C GLU A 53 13.88 -16.88 11.54
N GLU A 54 13.54 -16.18 10.46
CA GLU A 54 13.89 -14.78 10.25
C GLU A 54 13.01 -13.86 11.12
N LYS A 55 13.60 -13.26 12.16
CA LYS A 55 12.92 -12.27 13.01
C LYS A 55 12.58 -11.01 12.20
N LYS A 56 11.35 -10.93 11.71
CA LYS A 56 10.82 -9.81 10.93
C LYS A 56 9.83 -8.97 11.74
N VAL A 57 9.91 -7.65 11.58
CA VAL A 57 8.94 -6.68 12.14
C VAL A 57 7.95 -6.17 11.07
N THR A 58 7.72 -6.97 10.03
CA THR A 58 6.83 -6.62 8.92
C THR A 58 5.38 -7.04 9.20
N GLY A 59 4.40 -6.25 8.75
CA GLY A 59 2.98 -6.59 8.93
C GLY A 59 2.45 -7.72 8.00
N GLY A 60 3.16 -8.03 6.90
CA GLY A 60 2.78 -9.10 5.98
C GLY A 60 3.19 -10.47 6.52
N ARG A 61 2.28 -11.44 6.50
CA ARG A 61 2.53 -12.80 7.00
C ARG A 61 2.08 -13.87 6.01
N ASN A 62 0.77 -13.96 5.79
CA ASN A 62 0.15 -15.14 5.18
C ASN A 62 0.21 -15.19 3.63
N GLY A 63 0.69 -14.13 2.97
CA GLY A 63 0.73 -14.08 1.50
C GLY A 63 -0.63 -13.96 0.81
N TYR A 64 -1.63 -13.35 1.45
CA TYR A 64 -2.97 -13.15 0.87
C TYR A 64 -3.30 -11.72 0.45
N GLY A 65 -2.88 -10.71 1.24
CA GLY A 65 -3.44 -9.36 1.18
C GLY A 65 -3.52 -8.74 -0.23
N ALA A 66 -2.43 -8.81 -0.99
CA ALA A 66 -2.40 -8.27 -2.35
C ALA A 66 -3.34 -9.02 -3.31
N LYS A 67 -3.45 -10.35 -3.20
CA LYS A 67 -4.35 -11.16 -4.01
C LYS A 67 -5.80 -10.96 -3.63
N LEU A 68 -6.11 -10.78 -2.35
CA LEU A 68 -7.47 -10.44 -1.92
C LEU A 68 -7.92 -9.11 -2.53
N CYS A 69 -7.05 -8.09 -2.52
CA CYS A 69 -7.33 -6.84 -3.21
C CYS A 69 -7.59 -7.05 -4.71
N ASN A 70 -6.77 -7.86 -5.38
CA ASN A 70 -6.95 -8.21 -6.80
C ASN A 70 -8.28 -8.96 -7.06
N ILE A 71 -8.61 -9.96 -6.25
CA ILE A 71 -9.87 -10.73 -6.33
C ILE A 71 -11.08 -9.82 -6.13
N PHE A 72 -11.02 -8.84 -5.23
CA PHE A 72 -12.09 -7.87 -5.00
C PHE A 72 -12.00 -6.63 -5.90
N SER A 73 -11.29 -6.71 -7.04
CA SER A 73 -11.19 -5.63 -8.02
C SER A 73 -11.69 -6.06 -9.39
N THR A 74 -12.34 -5.13 -10.11
CA THR A 74 -12.68 -5.31 -11.54
C THR A 74 -11.45 -5.16 -12.41
N LYS A 75 -10.50 -4.33 -11.98
CA LYS A 75 -9.19 -4.10 -12.61
C LYS A 75 -8.13 -3.88 -11.54
N PHE A 76 -7.00 -4.56 -11.65
CA PHE A 76 -5.87 -4.46 -10.72
C PHE A 76 -4.58 -4.40 -11.53
N THR A 77 -3.79 -3.34 -11.37
CA THR A 77 -2.57 -3.10 -12.13
C THR A 77 -1.39 -2.99 -11.18
N VAL A 78 -0.36 -3.76 -11.47
CA VAL A 78 0.94 -3.69 -10.79
C VAL A 78 1.90 -3.01 -11.75
N GLU A 79 2.57 -1.97 -11.28
CA GLU A 79 3.71 -1.37 -11.94
C GLU A 79 4.87 -1.30 -10.95
N THR A 80 6.04 -1.81 -11.33
CA THR A 80 7.22 -1.77 -10.47
C THR A 80 8.47 -1.64 -11.31
N ALA A 81 9.46 -0.93 -10.78
CA ALA A 81 10.75 -0.76 -11.44
C ALA A 81 11.86 -1.10 -10.46
N CYS A 82 12.83 -1.89 -10.93
CA CYS A 82 13.94 -2.34 -10.11
C CYS A 82 15.26 -2.13 -10.85
N LYS A 83 16.04 -1.14 -10.39
CA LYS A 83 17.33 -0.72 -10.94
C LYS A 83 18.36 -1.84 -10.91
N GLU A 84 18.34 -2.68 -9.87
CA GLU A 84 19.20 -3.86 -9.75
C GLU A 84 19.07 -4.79 -10.97
N TYR A 85 17.85 -4.98 -11.46
CA TYR A 85 17.55 -5.81 -12.63
C TYR A 85 17.48 -5.02 -13.94
N LYS A 86 17.61 -3.69 -13.91
CA LYS A 86 17.51 -2.78 -15.05
C LYS A 86 16.21 -2.90 -15.86
N HIS A 87 15.13 -3.31 -15.19
CA HIS A 87 13.83 -3.49 -15.83
C HIS A 87 12.70 -2.89 -15.01
N SER A 88 11.69 -2.39 -15.73
CA SER A 88 10.36 -2.11 -15.21
C SER A 88 9.37 -3.15 -15.72
N PHE A 89 8.35 -3.40 -14.90
CA PHE A 89 7.30 -4.38 -15.11
C PHE A 89 5.96 -3.68 -14.99
N LYS A 90 5.03 -4.00 -15.90
CA LYS A 90 3.62 -3.63 -15.78
C LYS A 90 2.72 -4.77 -16.20
N GLN A 91 1.78 -5.16 -15.34
CA GLN A 91 0.76 -6.16 -15.66
C GLN A 91 -0.58 -5.78 -15.05
N THR A 92 -1.66 -6.06 -15.78
CA THR A 92 -3.03 -5.80 -15.34
C THR A 92 -3.84 -7.09 -15.32
N TRP A 93 -4.50 -7.33 -14.19
CA TRP A 93 -5.53 -8.34 -13.99
C TRP A 93 -6.91 -7.69 -14.09
N THR A 94 -7.88 -8.45 -14.57
CA THR A 94 -9.29 -8.04 -14.66
C THR A 94 -10.21 -9.17 -14.24
N ASN A 95 -11.47 -8.82 -13.98
CA ASN A 95 -12.52 -9.78 -13.63
C ASN A 95 -12.13 -10.62 -12.40
N ASN A 96 -11.88 -9.95 -11.26
CA ASN A 96 -11.62 -10.60 -9.98
C ASN A 96 -10.41 -11.55 -10.02
N MET A 97 -9.31 -11.11 -10.62
CA MET A 97 -8.07 -11.89 -10.85
C MET A 97 -8.19 -13.06 -11.83
N LEU A 98 -9.37 -13.31 -12.45
CA LEU A 98 -9.57 -14.44 -13.36
C LEU A 98 -8.90 -14.26 -14.73
N LYS A 99 -8.68 -13.02 -15.16
CA LYS A 99 -8.02 -12.70 -16.43
C LYS A 99 -6.80 -11.83 -16.18
N THR A 100 -5.78 -11.99 -17.01
CA THR A 100 -4.60 -11.14 -16.97
C THR A 100 -4.12 -10.82 -18.38
N THR A 101 -3.38 -9.73 -18.50
CA THR A 101 -2.63 -9.33 -19.69
C THR A 101 -1.22 -9.91 -19.64
N ASP A 102 -0.53 -9.97 -20.78
CA ASP A 102 0.90 -10.30 -20.78
C ASP A 102 1.69 -9.20 -20.05
N PRO A 103 2.73 -9.57 -19.28
CA PRO A 103 3.57 -8.61 -18.58
C PRO A 103 4.34 -7.76 -19.58
N LYS A 104 4.27 -6.44 -19.43
CA LYS A 104 5.05 -5.48 -20.21
C LYS A 104 6.35 -5.20 -19.47
N ILE A 105 7.45 -5.71 -20.03
CA ILE A 105 8.81 -5.49 -19.51
C ILE A 105 9.50 -4.42 -20.36
N LYS A 106 10.16 -3.46 -19.72
CA LYS A 106 10.95 -2.42 -20.40
C LYS A 106 12.26 -2.20 -19.68
N PHE A 107 13.30 -1.80 -20.41
CA PHE A 107 14.54 -1.31 -19.81
C PHE A 107 14.24 -0.14 -18.85
N PHE A 108 14.97 -0.07 -17.74
CA PHE A 108 14.81 0.96 -16.72
C PHE A 108 16.15 1.26 -16.03
N ASP A 109 16.48 2.55 -15.89
CA ASP A 109 17.71 3.03 -15.26
C ASP A 109 17.47 4.11 -14.17
N GLY A 110 16.21 4.42 -13.88
CA GLY A 110 15.80 5.39 -12.88
C GLY A 110 15.78 4.86 -11.44
N ASP A 111 15.01 5.54 -10.58
CA ASP A 111 14.84 5.16 -9.18
C ASP A 111 13.74 4.11 -8.98
N ASP A 112 14.03 3.12 -8.14
CA ASP A 112 13.08 2.06 -7.80
C ASP A 112 11.74 2.60 -7.24
N TYR A 113 10.67 1.94 -7.68
CA TYR A 113 9.34 2.18 -7.15
C TYR A 113 8.42 0.97 -7.34
N THR A 114 7.30 0.99 -6.61
CA THR A 114 6.14 0.13 -6.85
C THR A 114 4.88 0.97 -6.79
N CYS A 115 3.96 0.72 -7.72
CA CYS A 115 2.66 1.35 -7.83
C CYS A 115 1.60 0.27 -8.03
N ILE A 116 0.62 0.23 -7.12
CA ILE A 116 -0.54 -0.64 -7.22
C ILE A 116 -1.75 0.24 -7.49
N THR A 117 -2.42 0.02 -8.62
CA THR A 117 -3.62 0.76 -9.01
C THR A 117 -4.76 -0.21 -9.21
N PHE A 118 -5.88 0.00 -8.53
CA PHE A 118 -7.00 -0.92 -8.57
C PHE A 118 -8.34 -0.19 -8.60
N GLN A 119 -9.33 -0.87 -9.17
CA GLN A 119 -10.74 -0.47 -9.21
C GLN A 119 -11.53 -1.49 -8.40
N PRO A 120 -11.95 -1.17 -7.17
CA PRO A 120 -12.75 -2.07 -6.35
C PRO A 120 -14.00 -2.55 -7.10
N ASP A 121 -14.34 -3.82 -6.94
CA ASP A 121 -15.61 -4.37 -7.41
C ASP A 121 -16.73 -3.99 -6.44
N LEU A 122 -17.20 -2.76 -6.57
CA LEU A 122 -18.18 -2.16 -5.65
C LEU A 122 -19.49 -2.95 -5.57
N ALA A 123 -19.87 -3.66 -6.64
CA ALA A 123 -21.05 -4.51 -6.65
C ALA A 123 -20.94 -5.65 -5.61
N LYS A 124 -19.74 -6.20 -5.38
CA LYS A 124 -19.51 -7.21 -4.32
C LYS A 124 -19.63 -6.66 -2.91
N PHE A 125 -19.54 -5.34 -2.76
CA PHE A 125 -19.70 -4.63 -1.50
C PHE A 125 -21.08 -3.97 -1.37
N THR A 126 -21.99 -4.20 -2.32
CA THR A 126 -23.31 -3.57 -2.35
C THR A 126 -23.20 -2.03 -2.37
N MET A 127 -22.23 -1.51 -3.13
CA MET A 127 -21.94 -0.09 -3.28
C MET A 127 -22.02 0.32 -4.75
N GLU A 128 -22.43 1.55 -5.01
CA GLU A 128 -22.44 2.13 -6.36
C GLU A 128 -21.20 2.99 -6.64
N LYS A 129 -20.65 3.63 -5.59
CA LYS A 129 -19.50 4.53 -5.68
C LYS A 129 -18.72 4.54 -4.37
N LEU A 130 -17.51 5.10 -4.41
CA LEU A 130 -16.77 5.45 -3.20
C LEU A 130 -17.39 6.71 -2.58
N ASP A 131 -18.36 6.52 -1.68
CA ASP A 131 -19.00 7.63 -0.99
C ASP A 131 -18.07 8.37 0.00
N LYS A 132 -18.59 9.43 0.61
CA LYS A 132 -17.82 10.28 1.54
C LYS A 132 -17.34 9.50 2.77
N ASP A 133 -18.10 8.51 3.23
CA ASP A 133 -17.80 7.81 4.47
C ASP A 133 -16.63 6.83 4.25
N ILE A 134 -16.66 6.05 3.17
CA ILE A 134 -15.54 5.17 2.84
C ILE A 134 -14.28 5.97 2.49
N VAL A 135 -14.42 7.08 1.77
CA VAL A 135 -13.29 7.97 1.45
C VAL A 135 -12.71 8.57 2.74
N ALA A 136 -13.55 8.97 3.71
CA ALA A 136 -13.09 9.46 5.00
C ALA A 136 -12.32 8.37 5.79
N LEU A 137 -12.82 7.13 5.80
CA LEU A 137 -12.13 6.00 6.45
C LEU A 137 -10.78 5.70 5.80
N LEU A 138 -10.70 5.69 4.47
CA LEU A 138 -9.45 5.47 3.73
C LEU A 138 -8.46 6.64 3.92
N THR A 139 -8.98 7.87 3.97
CA THR A 139 -8.17 9.07 4.28
C THR A 139 -7.60 8.95 5.68
N ARG A 140 -8.41 8.63 6.70
CA ARG A 140 -7.93 8.39 8.07
C ARG A 140 -6.85 7.31 8.08
N ARG A 141 -7.05 6.21 7.33
CA ARG A 141 -6.05 5.14 7.24
C ARG A 141 -4.72 5.63 6.66
N ALA A 142 -4.72 6.59 5.75
CA ALA A 142 -3.51 7.25 5.28
C ALA A 142 -2.80 8.06 6.38
N TYR A 143 -3.56 8.72 7.28
CA TYR A 143 -3.01 9.36 8.48
C TYR A 143 -2.39 8.35 9.44
N ASP A 144 -3.03 7.19 9.65
CA ASP A 144 -2.47 6.12 10.50
C ASP A 144 -1.10 5.66 9.97
N VAL A 145 -0.97 5.50 8.64
CA VAL A 145 0.31 5.15 8.00
C VAL A 145 1.35 6.24 8.23
N ALA A 146 0.97 7.52 8.09
CA ALA A 146 1.88 8.64 8.33
C ALA A 146 2.35 8.74 9.79
N GLY A 147 1.50 8.37 10.75
CA GLY A 147 1.82 8.36 12.17
C GLY A 147 2.66 7.17 12.62
N SER A 148 2.40 5.99 12.05
CA SER A 148 3.03 4.72 12.46
C SER A 148 4.34 4.42 11.72
N CYS A 149 4.53 4.88 10.49
CA CYS A 149 5.74 4.63 9.71
C CYS A 149 6.82 5.69 9.97
N LYS A 150 7.82 5.37 10.80
CA LYS A 150 8.95 6.26 11.10
C LYS A 150 9.72 6.63 9.83
N GLY A 151 9.91 7.93 9.61
CA GLY A 151 10.71 8.47 8.50
C GLY A 151 10.04 8.42 7.12
N VAL A 152 8.75 8.06 7.04
CA VAL A 152 8.01 7.97 5.77
C VAL A 152 7.11 9.19 5.59
N LYS A 153 7.27 9.90 4.47
CA LYS A 153 6.37 10.97 4.06
C LYS A 153 5.16 10.38 3.34
N VAL A 154 3.96 10.71 3.77
CA VAL A 154 2.71 10.28 3.12
C VAL A 154 2.06 11.46 2.41
N LEU A 155 1.73 11.27 1.13
CA LEU A 155 0.92 12.20 0.35
C LEU A 155 -0.44 11.55 0.06
N PHE A 156 -1.51 12.31 0.24
CA PHE A 156 -2.88 11.90 -0.09
C PHE A 156 -3.45 12.86 -1.14
N ASN A 157 -3.86 12.36 -2.30
CA ASN A 157 -4.32 13.14 -3.46
C ASN A 157 -3.39 14.32 -3.78
N GLY A 158 -2.07 14.05 -3.78
CA GLY A 158 -1.03 15.04 -4.07
C GLY A 158 -0.65 15.96 -2.91
N LYS A 159 -1.40 15.98 -1.80
CA LYS A 159 -1.12 16.82 -0.63
C LYS A 159 -0.38 16.03 0.45
N LYS A 160 0.73 16.59 0.96
CA LYS A 160 1.46 15.99 2.10
C LYS A 160 0.58 16.03 3.35
N LEU A 161 0.44 14.89 4.04
CA LEU A 161 -0.26 14.85 5.32
C LEU A 161 0.58 15.53 6.42
N PRO A 162 -0.03 16.36 7.28
CA PRO A 162 0.67 17.13 8.31
C PRO A 162 0.99 16.29 9.56
N VAL A 163 1.55 15.09 9.36
CA VAL A 163 1.93 14.16 10.44
C VAL A 163 3.43 13.91 10.37
N ASN A 164 4.11 14.19 11.48
CA ASN A 164 5.55 13.99 11.68
C ASN A 164 5.77 13.05 12.87
N GLY A 165 5.60 11.75 12.64
CA GLY A 165 5.76 10.72 13.65
C GLY A 165 4.56 10.57 14.60
N PHE A 166 4.62 9.53 15.44
CA PHE A 166 3.48 9.03 16.19
C PHE A 166 2.86 10.05 17.15
N ARG A 167 3.68 10.88 17.81
CA ARG A 167 3.19 11.91 18.73
C ARG A 167 2.26 12.91 18.03
N SER A 168 2.70 13.46 16.89
CA SER A 168 1.88 14.42 16.13
C SER A 168 0.58 13.81 15.60
N TYR A 169 0.57 12.49 15.33
CA TYR A 169 -0.63 11.76 14.97
C TYR A 169 -1.60 11.65 16.16
N VAL A 170 -1.11 11.31 17.36
CA VAL A 170 -1.93 11.27 18.59
C VAL A 170 -2.51 12.65 18.90
N ASP A 171 -1.75 13.72 18.70
CA ASP A 171 -2.21 15.09 18.93
C ASP A 171 -3.47 15.43 18.10
N LEU A 172 -3.70 14.80 16.93
CA LEU A 172 -4.94 14.98 16.14
C LEU A 172 -6.21 14.57 16.92
N TYR A 173 -6.07 13.73 17.95
CA TYR A 173 -7.19 13.19 18.72
C TYR A 173 -7.40 13.88 20.07
N VAL A 174 -6.35 14.47 20.64
CA VAL A 174 -6.34 14.91 22.05
C VAL A 174 -5.89 16.35 22.24
N LYS A 175 -5.29 16.97 21.24
CA LYS A 175 -4.89 18.37 21.33
C LYS A 175 -6.13 19.22 21.60
N ASP A 176 -5.99 20.17 22.53
CA ASP A 176 -7.03 21.09 22.97
C ASP A 176 -8.25 20.41 23.62
N LYS A 177 -8.17 19.10 23.95
CA LYS A 177 -9.18 18.41 24.75
C LYS A 177 -8.83 18.46 26.23
N LEU A 178 -9.87 18.62 27.04
CA LEU A 178 -9.80 18.62 28.49
C LEU A 178 -10.39 17.31 29.05
N ASP A 179 -9.90 16.89 30.21
CA ASP A 179 -10.55 15.85 31.01
C ASP A 179 -11.79 16.38 31.74
N GLU A 180 -12.43 15.51 32.53
CA GLU A 180 -13.62 15.82 33.32
C GLU A 180 -13.40 16.93 34.36
N THR A 181 -12.15 17.25 34.67
CA THR A 181 -11.75 18.29 35.64
C THR A 181 -11.33 19.60 34.96
N GLY A 182 -11.38 19.66 33.62
CA GLY A 182 -10.97 20.82 32.85
C GLY A 182 -9.45 20.91 32.62
N VAL A 183 -8.70 19.84 32.86
CA VAL A 183 -7.25 19.79 32.65
C VAL A 183 -6.94 19.24 31.27
N ALA A 184 -5.97 19.85 30.57
CA ALA A 184 -5.56 19.39 29.24
C ALA A 184 -5.04 17.96 29.26
N LEU A 185 -5.50 17.13 28.33
CA LEU A 185 -5.09 15.73 28.23
C LEU A 185 -3.57 15.61 27.98
N LYS A 186 -2.88 14.93 28.89
CA LYS A 186 -1.43 14.70 28.81
C LYS A 186 -1.13 13.40 28.06
N VAL A 187 -0.42 13.50 26.94
CA VAL A 187 0.09 12.33 26.22
C VAL A 187 1.48 11.96 26.72
N ILE A 188 1.62 10.71 27.17
CA ILE A 188 2.89 10.08 27.53
C ILE A 188 3.17 9.01 26.46
N HIS A 189 4.37 9.03 25.87
CA HIS A 189 4.81 7.98 24.94
C HIS A 189 6.31 7.72 25.11
N GLU A 190 6.72 6.50 24.82
CA GLU A 190 8.12 6.10 24.79
C GLU A 190 8.58 5.90 23.35
N VAL A 191 9.84 6.21 23.08
CA VAL A 191 10.47 5.90 21.80
C VAL A 191 11.27 4.62 22.00
N ALA A 192 10.74 3.50 21.50
CA ALA A 192 11.48 2.25 21.53
C ALA A 192 12.78 2.40 20.71
N ILE A 193 13.91 2.12 21.35
CA ILE A 193 15.22 2.02 20.72
C ILE A 193 15.41 0.53 20.41
N PHE A 194 15.31 0.17 19.13
CA PHE A 194 15.62 -1.17 18.63
C PHE A 194 16.90 -1.12 17.81
#